data_AF-A0A2A6QGK1-F1
#
_entry.id   AF-A0A2A6QGK1-F1
#
_cell.length_a   1.000
_cell.length_b   1.000
_cell.length_c   1.000
_cell.angle_alpha   90.00
_cell.angle_beta   90.00
_cell.angle_gamma   90.00
#
_symmetry.space_group_name_H-M   'P 1'
#
loop_
_entity.id
_entity.type
_entity.pdbx_description
1 polymer ?
#
loop_
_entity_poly.entity_id
_entity_poly.type
_entity_poly.pdbx_seq_one_letter_code
_entity_poly.pdbx_strand_id
1 'polypeptide(L)'
;MKKIIYTFSLVVALLLALRCAAYIDFSEKDMLKSIIPAWIQAIGSILAIIIAGMISANQIKHEKQLEKRKVAESDLAKMHIVRALIIRSLTLMNEVRQAIERGEESDFQQVSPWTMRNTKRAIDNLNLFEIPEGMLALDLLAIGPSLEEIATLWERCMEESLHTENNKPTIDSYNELDQGSQEVLKICEAAFKLATQEVNRLAAIVKE
;
A
#
# COMPACT_ATOMS: atom_id res chain seq x y z
N MET A 1 31.45 -28.58 9.29
CA MET A 1 31.60 -28.56 10.77
C MET A 1 30.35 -28.98 11.54
N LYS A 2 29.14 -28.45 11.28
CA LYS A 2 27.92 -28.85 12.01
C LYS A 2 27.60 -30.36 11.98
N LYS A 3 27.69 -31.02 10.82
CA LYS A 3 27.41 -32.47 10.70
C LYS A 3 28.34 -33.35 11.55
N ILE A 4 29.60 -32.96 11.71
CA ILE A 4 30.62 -33.72 12.47
C ILE A 4 30.32 -33.65 13.98
N ILE A 5 29.84 -32.49 14.46
CA ILE A 5 29.46 -32.30 15.87
C ILE A 5 28.23 -33.15 16.22
N TYR A 6 27.24 -33.25 15.31
CA TYR A 6 26.07 -34.11 15.50
C TYR A 6 26.43 -35.59 15.52
N THR A 7 27.30 -36.05 14.62
CA THR A 7 27.74 -37.46 14.62
C THR A 7 28.55 -37.80 15.87
N PHE A 8 29.39 -36.87 16.35
CA PHE A 8 30.19 -37.08 17.55
C PHE A 8 29.32 -37.11 18.82
N SER A 9 28.35 -36.20 18.94
CA SER A 9 27.39 -36.20 20.05
C SER A 9 26.52 -37.47 20.08
N LEU A 10 26.13 -37.99 18.91
CA LEU A 10 25.35 -39.22 18.80
C LEU A 10 26.16 -40.45 19.22
N VAL A 11 27.43 -40.54 18.82
CA VAL A 11 28.33 -41.64 19.21
C VAL A 11 28.60 -41.64 20.72
N VAL A 12 28.80 -40.46 21.33
CA VAL A 12 28.99 -40.34 22.79
C VAL A 12 27.72 -40.75 23.54
N ALA A 13 26.54 -40.34 23.08
CA ALA A 13 25.27 -40.74 23.67
C ALA A 13 25.03 -42.26 23.57
N LEU A 14 25.37 -42.88 22.44
CA LEU A 14 25.26 -44.32 22.23
C LEU A 14 26.21 -45.11 23.12
N LEU A 15 27.44 -44.63 23.30
CA LEU A 15 28.42 -45.24 24.21
C LEU A 15 28.00 -45.10 25.68
N LEU A 16 27.39 -43.98 26.07
CA LEU A 16 26.82 -43.80 27.40
C LEU A 16 25.63 -44.75 27.64
N ALA A 17 24.73 -44.88 26.67
CA ALA A 17 23.58 -45.78 26.75
C ALA A 17 24.00 -47.26 26.85
N LEU A 18 25.02 -47.67 26.10
CA LEU A 18 25.62 -49.01 26.19
C LEU A 18 26.27 -49.26 27.55
N ARG A 19 26.96 -48.27 28.12
CA ARG A 19 27.55 -48.35 29.46
C ARG A 19 26.49 -48.42 30.55
N CYS A 20 25.39 -47.67 30.42
CA CYS A 20 24.25 -47.76 31.34
C CYS A 20 23.55 -49.12 31.24
N ALA A 21 23.33 -49.65 30.03
CA ALA A 21 22.71 -50.95 29.83
C ALA A 21 23.55 -52.10 30.42
N ALA A 22 24.88 -52.04 30.29
CA ALA A 22 25.79 -53.02 30.88
C ALA A 22 25.88 -52.95 32.41
N TYR A 23 25.61 -51.78 33.02
CA TYR A 23 25.61 -51.61 34.48
C TYR A 23 24.31 -52.07 35.15
N ILE A 24 23.24 -52.21 34.36
CA ILE A 24 21.89 -52.56 34.84
C ILE A 24 21.73 -54.07 35.12
N ASP A 25 22.58 -54.95 34.58
CA ASP A 25 22.32 -56.40 34.61
C ASP A 25 22.65 -57.10 35.95
N PHE A 26 23.09 -56.37 37.00
CA PHE A 26 23.50 -57.03 38.25
C PHE A 26 22.87 -56.55 39.56
N SER A 27 21.99 -55.53 39.61
CA SER A 27 21.54 -55.03 40.93
C SER A 27 20.06 -54.73 41.17
N GLU A 28 19.17 -54.51 40.18
CA GLU A 28 17.86 -53.96 40.56
C GLU A 28 16.77 -54.14 39.50
N LYS A 29 16.12 -55.31 39.47
CA LYS A 29 14.95 -55.55 38.59
C LYS A 29 13.66 -54.88 39.08
N ASP A 30 13.63 -54.36 40.31
CA ASP A 30 12.44 -53.68 40.89
C ASP A 30 12.50 -52.14 40.85
N MET A 31 13.67 -51.49 40.90
CA MET A 31 13.76 -50.01 40.76
C MET A 31 13.55 -49.53 39.31
N LEU A 32 13.84 -50.36 38.30
CA LEU A 32 13.64 -49.99 36.90
C LEU A 32 12.17 -49.77 36.53
N LYS A 33 11.23 -50.55 37.08
CA LYS A 33 9.81 -50.41 36.72
C LYS A 33 9.18 -49.07 37.12
N SER A 34 9.67 -48.42 38.18
CA SER A 34 9.15 -47.11 38.60
C SER A 34 9.87 -45.93 37.95
N ILE A 35 11.14 -46.10 37.56
CA ILE A 35 11.96 -45.05 36.95
C ILE A 35 11.69 -44.94 35.44
N ILE A 36 11.38 -46.05 34.76
CA ILE A 36 11.12 -46.08 33.31
C ILE A 36 10.10 -45.03 32.83
N PRO A 37 8.92 -44.86 33.45
CA PRO A 37 7.93 -43.89 32.99
C PRO A 37 8.39 -42.44 33.18
N ALA A 38 9.10 -42.14 34.26
CA ALA A 38 9.43 -40.78 34.66
C ALA A 38 10.47 -40.10 33.75
N TRP A 39 11.50 -40.82 33.31
CA TRP A 39 12.52 -40.25 32.40
C TRP A 39 12.00 -40.10 30.97
N ILE A 40 11.15 -41.05 30.50
CA ILE A 40 10.49 -40.95 29.20
C ILE A 40 9.57 -39.73 29.15
N GLN A 41 8.83 -39.46 30.24
CA GLN A 41 7.99 -38.28 30.39
C GLN A 41 8.82 -36.97 30.47
N ALA A 42 9.98 -36.99 31.13
CA ALA A 42 10.88 -35.84 31.18
C ALA A 42 11.45 -35.49 29.81
N ILE A 43 11.86 -36.49 29.02
CA ILE A 43 12.32 -36.30 27.63
C ILE A 43 11.17 -35.81 26.74
N GLY A 44 9.97 -36.38 26.88
CA GLY A 44 8.78 -35.93 26.16
C GLY A 44 8.42 -34.47 26.46
N SER A 45 8.54 -34.05 27.72
CA SER A 45 8.30 -32.66 28.15
C SER A 45 9.33 -31.68 27.56
N ILE A 46 10.63 -32.04 27.58
CA ILE A 46 11.69 -31.20 26.99
C ILE A 46 11.50 -31.09 25.47
N LEU A 47 11.17 -32.20 24.80
CA LEU A 47 10.91 -32.19 23.36
C LEU A 47 9.67 -31.34 23.01
N ALA A 48 8.61 -31.42 23.82
CA ALA A 48 7.42 -30.59 23.67
C ALA A 48 7.72 -29.09 23.82
N ILE A 49 8.57 -28.69 24.78
CA ILE A 49 9.01 -27.29 24.95
C ILE A 49 9.81 -26.82 23.72
N ILE A 50 10.71 -27.65 23.18
CA ILE A 50 11.49 -27.30 21.98
C ILE A 50 10.56 -27.15 20.77
N ILE A 51 9.61 -28.07 20.58
CA ILE A 51 8.62 -28.01 19.50
C ILE A 51 7.72 -26.78 19.66
N ALA A 52 7.24 -26.48 20.87
CA ALA A 52 6.47 -25.29 21.16
C ALA A 52 7.26 -24.00 20.90
N GLY A 53 8.56 -23.98 21.22
CA GLY A 53 9.47 -22.87 20.90
C GLY A 53 9.66 -22.68 19.40
N MET A 54 9.78 -23.76 18.63
CA MET A 54 9.86 -23.70 17.16
C MET A 54 8.54 -23.24 16.52
N ILE A 55 7.40 -23.74 17.01
CA ILE A 55 6.07 -23.33 16.57
C ILE A 55 5.83 -21.85 16.91
N SER A 56 6.20 -21.40 18.12
CA SER A 56 6.09 -20.00 18.54
C SER A 56 6.96 -19.08 17.68
N ALA A 57 8.20 -19.46 17.37
CA ALA A 57 9.07 -18.68 16.49
C ALA A 57 8.52 -18.56 15.07
N ASN A 58 7.87 -19.61 14.56
CA ASN A 58 7.16 -19.57 13.28
C ASN A 58 5.88 -18.75 13.37
N GLN A 59 5.10 -18.87 14.45
CA GLN A 59 3.89 -18.06 14.69
C GLN A 59 4.24 -16.57 14.73
N ILE A 60 5.30 -16.15 15.42
CA ILE A 60 5.75 -14.76 15.44
C ILE A 60 6.14 -14.26 14.04
N LYS A 61 6.76 -15.10 13.21
CA LYS A 61 7.07 -14.75 11.81
C LYS A 61 5.80 -14.62 10.97
N HIS A 62 4.86 -15.56 11.11
CA HIS A 62 3.58 -15.54 10.42
C HIS A 62 2.71 -14.35 10.87
N GLU A 63 2.71 -14.00 12.16
CA GLU A 63 2.02 -12.83 12.69
C GLU A 63 2.60 -11.53 12.12
N LYS A 64 3.93 -11.40 12.08
CA LYS A 64 4.59 -10.24 11.45
C LYS A 64 4.30 -10.14 9.95
N GLN A 65 4.21 -11.27 9.24
CA GLN A 65 3.82 -11.29 7.83
C GLN A 65 2.34 -10.92 7.64
N LEU A 66 1.47 -11.43 8.51
CA LEU A 66 0.05 -11.11 8.50
C LEU A 66 -0.21 -9.64 8.79
N GLU A 67 0.51 -9.06 9.75
CA GLU A 67 0.43 -7.63 10.08
C GLU A 67 0.87 -6.76 8.91
N LYS A 68 2.00 -7.10 8.26
CA LYS A 68 2.46 -6.40 7.05
C LYS A 68 1.44 -6.46 5.91
N ARG A 69 0.79 -7.61 5.71
CA ARG A 69 -0.27 -7.73 4.69
C ARG A 69 -1.49 -6.89 5.03
N LYS A 70 -1.96 -6.91 6.29
CA LYS A 70 -3.09 -6.08 6.73
C LYS A 70 -2.82 -4.58 6.54
N VAL A 71 -1.61 -4.13 6.85
CA VAL A 71 -1.19 -2.75 6.60
C VAL A 71 -1.19 -2.47 5.09
N ALA A 72 -0.60 -3.35 4.28
CA ALA A 72 -0.56 -3.18 2.82
C ALA A 72 -1.96 -3.18 2.17
N GLU A 73 -2.91 -3.99 2.66
CA GLU A 73 -4.31 -3.99 2.19
C GLU A 73 -5.02 -2.67 2.52
N SER A 74 -4.83 -2.17 3.74
CA SER A 74 -5.34 -0.86 4.17
C SER A 74 -4.78 0.27 3.32
N ASP A 75 -3.46 0.29 3.12
CA ASP A 75 -2.77 1.29 2.31
C ASP A 75 -3.21 1.22 0.83
N LEU A 76 -3.42 0.01 0.30
CA LEU A 76 -3.92 -0.22 -1.05
C LEU A 76 -5.34 0.35 -1.23
N ALA A 77 -6.22 0.14 -0.26
CA ALA A 77 -7.58 0.71 -0.30
C ALA A 77 -7.54 2.25 -0.33
N LYS A 78 -6.70 2.87 0.49
CA LYS A 78 -6.49 4.33 0.48
C LYS A 78 -5.94 4.81 -0.85
N MET A 79 -4.94 4.11 -1.39
CA MET A 79 -4.34 4.45 -2.68
C MET A 79 -5.31 4.31 -3.85
N HIS A 80 -6.28 3.41 -3.80
CA HIS A 80 -7.35 3.34 -4.79
C HIS A 80 -8.25 4.59 -4.79
N ILE A 81 -8.58 5.11 -3.60
CA ILE A 81 -9.37 6.35 -3.47
C ILE A 81 -8.57 7.52 -4.04
N VAL A 82 -7.30 7.65 -3.64
CA VAL A 82 -6.40 8.69 -4.14
C VAL A 82 -6.27 8.61 -5.66
N ARG A 83 -6.00 7.43 -6.21
CA ARG A 83 -5.89 7.22 -7.66
C ARG A 83 -7.19 7.58 -8.38
N ALA A 84 -8.35 7.24 -7.83
CA ALA A 84 -9.64 7.60 -8.42
C ALA A 84 -9.84 9.12 -8.47
N LEU A 85 -9.44 9.84 -7.42
CA LEU A 85 -9.50 11.31 -7.39
C LEU A 85 -8.56 11.93 -8.42
N ILE A 86 -7.33 11.42 -8.54
CA ILE A 86 -6.37 11.89 -9.55
C ILE A 86 -6.88 11.63 -10.97
N ILE A 87 -7.42 10.44 -11.24
CA ILE A 87 -8.03 10.13 -12.54
C ILE A 87 -9.15 11.12 -12.86
N ARG A 88 -10.01 11.42 -11.88
CA ARG A 88 -11.09 12.38 -12.06
C ARG A 88 -10.57 13.77 -12.39
N SER A 89 -9.55 14.24 -11.68
CA SER A 89 -8.89 15.53 -11.97
C SER A 89 -8.27 15.55 -13.37
N LEU A 90 -7.60 14.45 -13.76
CA LEU A 90 -7.03 14.30 -15.10
C LEU A 90 -8.11 14.37 -16.19
N THR A 91 -9.23 13.67 -16.01
CA THR A 91 -10.36 13.71 -16.94
C THR A 91 -10.92 15.12 -17.08
N LEU A 92 -11.14 15.83 -15.97
CA LEU A 92 -11.63 17.21 -15.98
C LEU A 92 -10.69 18.16 -16.73
N MET A 93 -9.37 18.00 -16.56
CA MET A 93 -8.41 18.80 -17.33
C MET A 93 -8.42 18.46 -18.81
N ASN A 94 -8.55 17.18 -19.17
CA ASN A 94 -8.69 16.78 -20.57
C ASN A 94 -9.97 17.34 -21.21
N GLU A 95 -11.09 17.38 -20.48
CA GLU A 95 -12.34 17.99 -20.95
C GLU A 95 -12.16 19.50 -21.26
N VAL A 96 -11.52 20.24 -20.34
CA VAL A 96 -11.19 21.66 -20.54
C VAL A 96 -10.31 21.84 -21.77
N ARG A 97 -9.23 21.06 -21.87
CA ARG A 97 -8.29 21.11 -22.99
C ARG A 97 -8.96 20.80 -24.31
N GLN A 98 -9.80 19.77 -24.35
CA GLN A 98 -10.55 19.39 -25.53
C GLN A 98 -11.48 20.51 -26.00
N ALA A 99 -12.18 21.16 -25.06
CA ALA A 99 -13.04 22.29 -25.38
C ALA A 99 -12.26 23.50 -25.92
N ILE A 100 -11.08 23.77 -25.36
CA ILE A 100 -10.16 24.82 -25.85
C ILE A 100 -9.66 24.48 -27.27
N GLU A 101 -9.19 23.26 -27.50
CA GLU A 101 -8.55 22.85 -28.76
C GLU A 101 -9.54 22.73 -29.93
N ARG A 102 -10.74 22.20 -29.68
CA ARG A 102 -11.75 21.96 -30.73
C ARG A 102 -12.70 23.13 -30.91
N GLY A 103 -13.03 23.83 -29.84
CA GLY A 103 -13.96 24.96 -29.88
C GLY A 103 -15.41 24.56 -30.23
N GLU A 104 -15.78 23.28 -30.12
CA GLU A 104 -17.14 22.80 -30.39
C GLU A 104 -18.07 23.03 -29.19
N GLU A 105 -19.30 23.50 -29.43
CA GLU A 105 -20.28 23.77 -28.37
C GLU A 105 -20.56 22.54 -27.48
N SER A 106 -20.54 21.34 -28.07
CA SER A 106 -20.70 20.07 -27.34
C SER A 106 -19.57 19.80 -26.35
N ASP A 107 -18.36 20.27 -26.61
CA ASP A 107 -17.22 20.12 -25.69
C ASP A 107 -17.31 21.14 -24.54
N PHE A 108 -17.79 22.36 -24.80
CA PHE A 108 -18.04 23.35 -23.75
C PHE A 108 -19.10 22.88 -22.74
N GLN A 109 -20.13 22.16 -23.19
CA GLN A 109 -21.18 21.62 -22.31
C GLN A 109 -20.69 20.47 -21.41
N GLN A 110 -19.61 19.79 -21.78
CA GLN A 110 -19.03 18.72 -20.97
C GLN A 110 -18.23 19.27 -19.78
N VAL A 111 -17.63 20.45 -19.93
CA VAL A 111 -16.85 21.06 -18.86
C VAL A 111 -17.75 21.52 -17.72
N SER A 112 -17.54 20.95 -16.54
CA SER A 112 -18.35 21.23 -15.35
C SER A 112 -17.52 21.86 -14.21
N PRO A 113 -17.56 23.19 -14.05
CA PRO A 113 -16.92 23.89 -12.91
C PRO A 113 -17.38 23.37 -11.55
N TRP A 114 -18.66 23.00 -11.42
CA TRP A 114 -19.19 22.37 -10.21
C TRP A 114 -18.48 21.04 -9.89
N THR A 115 -18.21 20.24 -10.90
CA THR A 115 -17.53 18.95 -10.75
C THR A 115 -16.07 19.13 -10.33
N MET A 116 -15.40 20.17 -10.83
CA MET A 116 -14.04 20.54 -10.40
C MET A 116 -14.01 20.92 -8.92
N ARG A 117 -14.91 21.82 -8.47
CA ARG A 117 -15.00 22.23 -7.06
C ARG A 117 -15.36 21.08 -6.12
N ASN A 118 -16.22 20.15 -6.55
CA ASN A 118 -16.50 18.95 -5.78
C ASN A 118 -15.31 18.01 -5.68
N THR A 119 -14.53 17.88 -6.75
CA THR A 119 -13.33 17.06 -6.77
C THR A 119 -12.27 17.65 -5.81
N LYS A 120 -12.10 18.98 -5.82
CA LYS A 120 -11.31 19.69 -4.80
C LYS A 120 -11.79 19.37 -3.38
N ARG A 121 -13.08 19.53 -3.07
CA ARG A 121 -13.60 19.19 -1.71
C ARG A 121 -13.31 17.75 -1.31
N ALA A 122 -13.39 16.82 -2.26
CA ALA A 122 -13.06 15.43 -2.01
C ALA A 122 -11.55 15.24 -1.71
N ILE A 123 -10.67 15.99 -2.40
CA ILE A 123 -9.23 16.03 -2.13
C ILE A 123 -8.94 16.67 -0.76
N ASP A 124 -9.58 17.80 -0.43
CA ASP A 124 -9.42 18.52 0.85
C ASP A 124 -9.83 17.67 2.06
N ASN A 125 -10.78 16.74 1.87
CA ASN A 125 -11.23 15.82 2.91
C ASN A 125 -10.33 14.59 3.10
N LEU A 126 -9.30 14.42 2.26
CA LEU A 126 -8.33 13.33 2.46
C LEU A 126 -7.42 13.64 3.64
N ASN A 127 -7.17 12.62 4.47
CA ASN A 127 -6.09 12.70 5.44
C ASN A 127 -4.74 12.50 4.74
N LEU A 128 -4.07 13.60 4.39
CA LEU A 128 -2.79 13.57 3.66
C LEU A 128 -1.68 12.81 4.40
N PHE A 129 -1.73 12.77 5.74
CA PHE A 129 -0.76 12.02 6.55
C PHE A 129 -0.92 10.49 6.44
N GLU A 130 -2.07 10.04 5.93
CA GLU A 130 -2.35 8.62 5.73
C GLU A 130 -2.05 8.15 4.31
N ILE A 131 -1.56 9.03 3.43
CA ILE A 131 -1.17 8.68 2.07
C ILE A 131 0.22 8.02 2.13
N PRO A 132 0.38 6.77 1.66
CA PRO A 132 1.65 6.05 1.73
C PRO A 132 2.82 6.74 1.01
N GLU A 133 2.54 7.52 -0.02
CA GLU A 133 3.53 8.22 -0.84
C GLU A 133 3.50 9.74 -0.58
N GLY A 134 4.56 10.26 0.05
CA GLY A 134 4.62 11.66 0.47
C GLY A 134 4.62 12.66 -0.69
N MET A 135 5.24 12.32 -1.82
CA MET A 135 5.20 13.16 -3.02
C MET A 135 3.79 13.28 -3.60
N LEU A 136 3.01 12.20 -3.51
CA LEU A 136 1.63 12.18 -3.98
C LEU A 136 0.73 13.09 -3.13
N ALA A 137 1.01 13.19 -1.83
CA ALA A 137 0.31 14.13 -0.96
C ALA A 137 0.58 15.59 -1.36
N LEU A 138 1.82 15.91 -1.77
CA LEU A 138 2.16 17.24 -2.29
C LEU A 138 1.47 17.53 -3.63
N ASP A 139 1.43 16.55 -4.53
CA ASP A 139 0.73 16.71 -5.81
C ASP A 139 -0.78 16.93 -5.60
N LEU A 140 -1.40 16.20 -4.68
CA LEU A 140 -2.81 16.40 -4.32
C LEU A 140 -3.09 17.79 -3.73
N LEU A 141 -2.18 18.29 -2.89
CA LEU A 141 -2.24 19.63 -2.33
C LEU A 141 -2.16 20.73 -3.40
N ALA A 142 -1.50 20.46 -4.54
CA ALA A 142 -1.48 21.36 -5.68
C ALA A 142 -2.74 21.22 -6.54
N ILE A 143 -3.16 19.98 -6.84
CA ILE A 143 -4.31 19.70 -7.72
C ILE A 143 -5.61 20.32 -7.18
N GLY A 144 -5.88 20.22 -5.87
CA GLY A 144 -7.12 20.73 -5.28
C GLY A 144 -7.35 22.23 -5.56
N PRO A 145 -6.47 23.13 -5.09
CA PRO A 145 -6.54 24.56 -5.38
C PRO A 145 -6.56 24.88 -6.88
N SER A 146 -5.73 24.19 -7.67
CA SER A 146 -5.69 24.39 -9.11
C SER A 146 -7.03 24.09 -9.81
N LEU A 147 -7.76 23.06 -9.37
CA LEU A 147 -9.10 22.78 -9.91
C LEU A 147 -10.10 23.93 -9.65
N GLU A 148 -9.99 24.61 -8.50
CA GLU A 148 -10.80 25.80 -8.20
C GLU A 148 -10.44 26.97 -9.11
N GLU A 149 -9.15 27.17 -9.33
CA GLU A 149 -8.64 28.23 -10.18
C GLU A 149 -9.09 28.04 -11.62
N ILE A 150 -8.94 26.83 -12.18
CA ILE A 150 -9.43 26.51 -13.53
C ILE A 150 -10.95 26.66 -13.62
N ALA A 151 -11.71 26.23 -12.61
CA ALA A 151 -13.16 26.42 -12.59
C ALA A 151 -13.54 27.92 -12.64
N THR A 152 -12.81 28.75 -11.91
CA THR A 152 -13.04 30.21 -11.86
C THR A 152 -12.63 30.88 -13.17
N LEU A 153 -11.50 30.49 -13.76
CA LEU A 153 -11.05 30.99 -15.06
C LEU A 153 -12.01 30.59 -16.19
N TRP A 154 -12.53 29.36 -16.13
CA TRP A 154 -13.53 28.86 -17.07
C TRP A 154 -14.82 29.69 -17.02
N GLU A 155 -15.37 29.89 -15.82
CA GLU A 155 -16.58 30.70 -15.63
C GLU A 155 -16.38 32.13 -16.11
N ARG A 156 -15.22 32.74 -15.81
CA ARG A 156 -14.87 34.07 -16.30
C ARG A 156 -14.84 34.11 -17.83
N CYS A 157 -14.22 33.14 -18.48
CA CYS A 157 -14.20 33.06 -19.95
C CYS A 157 -15.62 32.93 -20.53
N MET A 158 -16.48 32.12 -19.90
CA MET A 158 -17.86 31.97 -20.35
C MET A 158 -18.68 33.26 -20.14
N GLU A 159 -18.53 33.95 -19.02
CA GLU A 159 -19.19 35.22 -18.74
C GLU A 159 -18.75 36.33 -19.72
N GLU A 160 -17.44 36.46 -19.97
CA GLU A 160 -16.90 37.40 -20.96
C GLU A 160 -17.43 37.10 -22.38
N SER A 161 -17.55 35.81 -22.73
CA SER A 161 -18.10 35.42 -24.03
C SER A 161 -19.56 35.85 -24.17
N LEU A 162 -20.37 35.87 -23.10
CA LEU A 162 -21.76 36.34 -23.16
C LEU A 162 -21.90 37.86 -23.35
N HIS A 163 -20.89 38.62 -22.93
CA HIS A 163 -20.91 40.09 -22.94
C HIS A 163 -20.15 40.73 -24.10
N THR A 164 -19.42 39.95 -24.88
CA THR A 164 -18.62 40.44 -26.01
C THR A 164 -19.40 40.32 -27.32
N GLU A 165 -19.38 41.35 -28.17
CA GLU A 165 -20.13 41.39 -29.46
C GLU A 165 -19.85 40.19 -30.40
N ASN A 166 -18.74 39.49 -30.21
CA ASN A 166 -18.30 38.35 -31.01
C ASN A 166 -18.52 36.97 -30.34
N ASN A 167 -19.19 36.92 -29.18
CA ASN A 167 -19.37 35.70 -28.39
C ASN A 167 -18.05 34.97 -28.04
N LYS A 168 -16.96 35.72 -27.84
CA LYS A 168 -15.63 35.17 -27.54
C LYS A 168 -15.06 35.81 -26.27
N PRO A 169 -14.38 35.04 -25.41
CA PRO A 169 -13.68 35.58 -24.25
C PRO A 169 -12.53 36.51 -24.69
N THR A 170 -12.05 37.32 -23.75
CA THR A 170 -10.86 38.15 -23.96
C THR A 170 -9.64 37.26 -24.21
N ILE A 171 -8.76 37.68 -25.12
CA ILE A 171 -7.55 36.93 -25.51
C ILE A 171 -6.70 36.59 -24.27
N ASP A 172 -6.61 37.51 -23.31
CA ASP A 172 -5.82 37.33 -22.08
C ASP A 172 -6.42 36.24 -21.18
N SER A 173 -7.72 36.32 -20.86
CA SER A 173 -8.43 35.32 -20.03
C SER A 173 -8.39 33.92 -20.64
N TYR A 174 -8.51 33.82 -21.97
CA TYR A 174 -8.43 32.53 -22.67
C TYR A 174 -7.01 31.94 -22.64
N ASN A 175 -5.97 32.77 -22.80
CA ASN A 175 -4.58 32.31 -22.70
C ASN A 175 -4.23 31.88 -21.27
N GLU A 176 -4.72 32.58 -20.25
CA GLU A 176 -4.55 32.18 -18.85
C GLU A 176 -5.17 30.80 -18.58
N LEU A 177 -6.38 30.56 -19.11
CA LEU A 177 -7.06 29.27 -19.00
C LEU A 177 -6.32 28.15 -19.77
N ASP A 178 -5.82 28.43 -20.97
CA ASP A 178 -5.05 27.48 -21.78
C ASP A 178 -3.74 27.06 -21.08
N GLN A 179 -2.97 28.03 -20.58
CA GLN A 179 -1.73 27.78 -19.85
C GLN A 179 -1.98 27.07 -18.52
N GLY A 180 -2.92 27.58 -17.72
CA GLY A 180 -3.26 26.99 -16.43
C GLY A 180 -3.72 25.53 -16.59
N SER A 181 -4.64 25.26 -17.53
CA SER A 181 -5.12 23.90 -17.76
C SER A 181 -4.00 22.94 -18.19
N GLN A 182 -3.03 23.42 -18.97
CA GLN A 182 -1.89 22.61 -19.39
C GLN A 182 -0.94 22.28 -18.23
N GLU A 183 -0.67 23.23 -17.34
CA GLU A 183 0.17 23.01 -16.16
C GLU A 183 -0.48 22.02 -15.19
N VAL A 184 -1.77 22.18 -14.92
CA VAL A 184 -2.52 21.28 -14.03
C VAL A 184 -2.63 19.88 -14.63
N LEU A 185 -2.77 19.76 -15.95
CA LEU A 185 -2.75 18.47 -16.64
C LEU A 185 -1.43 17.73 -16.38
N LYS A 186 -0.28 18.40 -16.53
CA LYS A 186 1.05 17.79 -16.28
C LYS A 186 1.20 17.29 -14.84
N ILE A 187 0.71 18.07 -13.87
CA ILE A 187 0.71 17.67 -12.45
C ILE A 187 -0.17 16.43 -12.26
N CYS A 188 -1.36 16.41 -12.83
CA CYS A 188 -2.26 15.26 -12.76
C CYS A 188 -1.66 13.99 -13.40
N GLU A 189 -0.97 14.12 -14.55
CA GLU A 189 -0.29 13.01 -15.21
C GLU A 189 0.87 12.44 -14.36
N ALA A 190 1.67 13.32 -13.77
CA ALA A 190 2.76 12.92 -12.87
C ALA A 190 2.21 12.19 -11.64
N ALA A 191 1.20 12.77 -10.99
CA ALA A 191 0.53 12.17 -9.84
C ALA A 191 -0.11 10.81 -10.19
N PHE A 192 -0.73 10.70 -11.38
CA PHE A 192 -1.35 9.46 -11.85
C PHE A 192 -0.32 8.34 -12.02
N LYS A 193 0.84 8.67 -12.59
CA LYS A 193 1.95 7.73 -12.75
C LYS A 193 2.46 7.23 -11.41
N LEU A 194 2.69 8.14 -10.45
CA LEU A 194 3.12 7.80 -9.09
C LEU A 194 2.07 6.94 -8.36
N ALA A 195 0.80 7.35 -8.40
CA ALA A 195 -0.29 6.58 -7.79
C ALA A 195 -0.41 5.17 -8.37
N THR A 196 -0.25 5.03 -9.69
CA THR A 196 -0.31 3.72 -10.36
C THR A 196 0.88 2.83 -9.99
N GLN A 197 2.09 3.40 -9.91
CA GLN A 197 3.27 2.67 -9.44
C GLN A 197 3.09 2.15 -8.02
N GLU A 198 2.58 3.00 -7.13
CA GLU A 198 2.39 2.65 -5.73
C GLU A 198 1.28 1.62 -5.51
N VAL A 199 0.14 1.76 -6.22
CA VAL A 199 -0.91 0.72 -6.23
C VAL A 199 -0.37 -0.62 -6.70
N ASN A 200 0.45 -0.65 -7.75
CA ASN A 200 1.03 -1.90 -8.26
C ASN A 200 2.02 -2.51 -7.25
N ARG A 201 2.82 -1.67 -6.57
CA ARG A 201 3.75 -2.10 -5.52
C ARG A 201 3.00 -2.74 -4.33
N LEU A 202 1.97 -2.07 -3.83
CA LEU A 202 1.15 -2.58 -2.73
C LEU A 202 0.38 -3.85 -3.15
N ALA A 203 -0.14 -3.90 -4.37
CA ALA A 203 -0.84 -5.07 -4.90
C ALA A 203 0.07 -6.30 -5.02
N ALA A 204 1.37 -6.11 -5.31
CA ALA A 204 2.35 -7.20 -5.29
C ALA A 204 2.55 -7.76 -3.87
N ILE A 205 2.68 -6.87 -2.87
CA ILE A 205 2.87 -7.24 -1.46
C ILE A 205 1.65 -7.99 -0.90
N VAL A 206 0.44 -7.61 -1.31
CA VAL A 206 -0.80 -8.29 -0.87
C VAL A 206 -0.95 -9.68 -1.49
N LYS A 207 -0.45 -9.88 -2.72
CA LYS A 207 -0.53 -11.16 -3.44
C LYS A 207 0.51 -12.19 -2.96
N GLU A 208 1.66 -11.73 -2.47
CA GLU A 208 2.74 -12.58 -1.91
C GLU A 208 2.37 -13.15 -0.55
#